data_AF-A0A4Z1T201-F1
#
_entry.id   AF-A0A4Z1T201-F1
#
_cell.length_a   1.000
_cell.length_b   1.000
_cell.length_c   1.000
_cell.angle_alpha   90.00
_cell.angle_beta   90.00
_cell.angle_gamma   90.00
#
_symmetry.space_group_name_H-M   'P 1'
#
loop_
_entity.id
_entity.type
_entity.pdbx_description
1 polymer ?
#
loop_
_entity_poly.entity_id
_entity_poly.type
_entity_poly.pdbx_seq_one_letter_code
_entity_poly.pdbx_strand_id
1 'polypeptide(L)'
;MGLDALAADVADLRRLVASLTKARAPSSEEIAFARERCHALREALSETTGTRAVLLRAQISSIVGALDMLQGVQEPQASAGGLTDANRLIDETLTLAEHAVGVLEGQTGMIARLGDRLGSLGMTLGIGRKTLTSLVKLEANATVLMVILLCAIVVIFLFLRR
;
A
#
# COMPACT_ATOMS: atom_id res chain seq x y z
N MET A 1 10.50 -13.13 7.42
CA MET A 1 11.02 -11.87 8.02
C MET A 1 9.91 -10.83 7.99
N GLY A 2 9.72 -10.06 9.08
CA GLY A 2 8.72 -8.98 9.10
C GLY A 2 9.25 -7.71 8.41
N LEU A 3 8.33 -6.90 7.87
CA LEU A 3 8.65 -5.62 7.21
C LEU A 3 9.39 -4.62 8.12
N ASP A 4 9.19 -4.71 9.44
CA ASP A 4 9.92 -3.89 10.42
C ASP A 4 11.37 -4.34 10.62
N ALA A 5 11.66 -5.63 10.53
CA ALA A 5 13.03 -6.14 10.57
C ALA A 5 13.81 -5.72 9.32
N LEU A 6 13.17 -5.81 8.15
CA LEU A 6 13.71 -5.30 6.88
C LEU A 6 13.98 -3.79 6.93
N ALA A 7 13.09 -3.02 7.56
CA ALA A 7 13.29 -1.58 7.73
C ALA A 7 14.48 -1.25 8.64
N ALA A 8 14.67 -2.00 9.73
CA ALA A 8 15.83 -1.86 10.60
C ALA A 8 17.13 -2.19 9.86
N ASP A 9 17.15 -3.28 9.09
CA ASP A 9 18.32 -3.67 8.31
C ASP A 9 18.70 -2.64 7.23
N VAL A 10 17.72 -2.01 6.57
CA VAL A 10 17.97 -0.91 5.62
C VAL A 10 18.50 0.33 6.33
N ALA A 11 18.01 0.64 7.53
CA ALA A 11 18.51 1.76 8.32
C ALA A 11 19.98 1.55 8.77
N ASP A 12 20.33 0.33 9.16
CA ASP A 12 21.71 -0.01 9.54
C ASP A 12 22.65 -0.03 8.34
N LEU A 13 22.18 -0.54 7.20
CA LEU A 13 22.92 -0.47 5.93
C LEU A 13 23.18 0.99 5.52
N ARG A 14 22.18 1.87 5.68
CA ARG A 14 22.33 3.31 5.40
C ARG A 14 23.37 3.97 6.31
N ARG A 15 23.42 3.60 7.59
CA ARG A 15 24.45 4.09 8.52
C ARG A 15 25.85 3.62 8.13
N LEU A 16 25.97 2.35 7.73
CA LEU A 16 27.22 1.78 7.24
C LEU A 16 27.72 2.52 5.99
N VAL A 17 26.84 2.73 4.99
CA VAL A 17 27.24 3.46 3.78
C VAL A 17 27.60 4.91 4.10
N ALA A 18 26.86 5.59 4.97
CA ALA A 18 27.21 6.93 5.42
C ALA A 18 28.58 6.99 6.13
N SER A 19 28.97 5.95 6.88
CA SER A 19 30.32 5.89 7.46
C SER A 19 31.38 5.61 6.41
N LEU A 20 31.11 4.76 5.42
CA LEU A 20 32.01 4.48 4.30
C LEU A 20 32.21 5.70 3.40
N THR A 21 31.17 6.49 3.15
CA THR A 21 31.27 7.75 2.40
C THR A 21 32.09 8.80 3.15
N LYS A 22 32.05 8.80 4.49
CA LYS A 22 32.88 9.69 5.32
C LYS A 22 34.31 9.18 5.46
N ALA A 23 34.54 7.87 5.31
CA ALA A 23 35.88 7.31 5.27
C ALA A 23 36.59 7.81 4.01
N ARG A 24 37.79 8.38 4.18
CA ARG A 24 38.57 8.96 3.08
C ARG A 24 39.10 7.91 2.10
N ALA A 25 39.16 6.65 2.54
CA ALA A 25 39.52 5.47 1.75
C ALA A 25 38.84 4.24 2.38
N PRO A 26 37.54 3.99 2.11
CA PRO A 26 36.88 2.77 2.57
C PRO A 26 37.56 1.55 1.93
N SER A 27 37.70 0.45 2.67
CA SER A 27 38.34 -0.74 2.14
C SER A 27 37.46 -1.38 1.05
N SER A 28 38.08 -2.01 0.04
CA SER A 28 37.32 -2.72 -0.99
C SER A 28 36.47 -3.86 -0.41
N GLU A 29 36.90 -4.46 0.69
CA GLU A 29 36.14 -5.48 1.43
C GLU A 29 34.90 -4.88 2.12
N GLU A 30 35.00 -3.67 2.66
CA GLU A 30 33.87 -2.98 3.29
C GLU A 30 32.80 -2.57 2.27
N ILE A 31 33.23 -2.11 1.08
CA ILE A 31 32.33 -1.81 -0.03
C ILE A 31 31.67 -3.10 -0.54
N ALA A 32 32.43 -4.18 -0.71
CA ALA A 32 31.91 -5.47 -1.14
C ALA A 32 30.88 -6.02 -0.15
N PHE A 33 31.17 -5.95 1.16
CA PHE A 33 30.26 -6.36 2.21
C PHE A 33 28.96 -5.54 2.23
N ALA A 34 29.05 -4.22 2.07
CA ALA A 34 27.87 -3.36 1.98
C ALA A 34 27.01 -3.71 0.74
N ARG A 35 27.67 -4.03 -0.39
CA ARG A 35 27.01 -4.41 -1.63
C ARG A 35 26.31 -5.77 -1.54
N GLU A 36 26.94 -6.73 -0.88
CA GLU A 36 26.37 -8.05 -0.62
C GLU A 36 25.12 -7.94 0.27
N ARG A 37 25.15 -7.11 1.32
CA ARG A 37 23.96 -6.80 2.13
C ARG A 37 22.85 -6.10 1.33
N CYS A 38 23.20 -5.18 0.42
CA CYS A 38 22.23 -4.59 -0.50
C CYS A 38 21.54 -5.65 -1.37
N HIS A 39 22.31 -6.60 -1.92
CA HIS A 39 21.77 -7.67 -2.74
C HIS A 39 20.84 -8.59 -1.96
N ALA A 40 21.25 -9.04 -0.77
CA ALA A 40 20.44 -9.88 0.11
C ALA A 40 19.12 -9.18 0.51
N LEU A 41 19.17 -7.89 0.85
CA LEU A 41 17.97 -7.11 1.17
C LEU A 41 17.07 -6.90 -0.04
N ARG A 42 17.64 -6.68 -1.24
CA ARG A 42 16.88 -6.53 -2.48
C ARG A 42 16.14 -7.82 -2.85
N GLU A 43 16.77 -8.97 -2.63
CA GLU A 43 16.17 -10.28 -2.85
C GLU A 43 15.04 -10.55 -1.85
N ALA A 44 15.28 -10.31 -0.55
CA ALA A 44 14.26 -10.42 0.50
C ALA A 44 13.07 -9.47 0.27
N LEU A 45 13.32 -8.27 -0.27
CA LEU A 45 12.27 -7.33 -0.61
C LEU A 45 11.56 -7.68 -1.91
N SER A 46 12.10 -8.53 -2.78
CA SER A 46 11.47 -8.90 -4.06
C SER A 46 10.17 -9.66 -3.83
N GLU A 47 10.16 -10.54 -2.83
CA GLU A 47 9.00 -11.35 -2.42
C GLU A 47 8.00 -10.56 -1.56
N THR A 48 8.43 -9.39 -1.04
CA THR A 48 7.59 -8.57 -0.17
C THR A 48 6.81 -7.54 -0.99
N THR A 49 5.49 -7.55 -0.89
CA THR A 49 4.60 -6.59 -1.57
C THR A 49 4.04 -5.54 -0.60
N GLY A 50 3.73 -4.34 -1.12
CA GLY A 50 3.17 -3.24 -0.35
C GLY A 50 4.02 -1.96 -0.40
N THR A 51 3.41 -0.83 -0.08
CA THR A 51 4.00 0.52 -0.21
C THR A 51 5.34 0.62 0.53
N ARG A 52 5.43 0.08 1.74
CA ARG A 52 6.66 0.11 2.54
C ARG A 52 7.79 -0.74 1.94
N ALA A 53 7.47 -1.84 1.25
CA ALA A 53 8.48 -2.63 0.54
C ALA A 53 9.02 -1.87 -0.68
N VAL A 54 8.17 -1.12 -1.40
CA VAL A 54 8.60 -0.25 -2.51
C VAL A 54 9.55 0.84 -2.02
N LEU A 55 9.29 1.43 -0.86
CA LEU A 55 10.17 2.44 -0.25
C LEU A 55 11.54 1.86 0.12
N LEU A 56 11.55 0.69 0.76
CA LEU A 56 12.81 0.02 1.13
C LEU A 56 13.62 -0.37 -0.12
N ARG A 57 12.97 -0.81 -1.21
CA ARG A 57 13.64 -1.06 -2.49
C ARG A 57 14.23 0.21 -3.10
N ALA A 58 13.51 1.33 -3.06
CA ALA A 58 14.00 2.62 -3.56
C ALA A 58 15.22 3.11 -2.75
N GLN A 59 15.17 2.96 -1.41
CA GLN A 59 16.29 3.28 -0.52
C GLN A 59 17.51 2.40 -0.80
N ILE A 60 17.33 1.08 -0.97
CA ILE A 60 18.44 0.18 -1.34
C ILE A 60 19.01 0.55 -2.70
N SER A 61 18.18 0.89 -3.68
CA SER A 61 18.65 1.32 -5.00
C SER A 61 19.51 2.59 -4.92
N SER A 62 19.14 3.55 -4.06
CA SER A 62 19.94 4.75 -3.79
C SER A 62 21.27 4.41 -3.10
N ILE A 63 21.25 3.50 -2.12
CA ILE A 63 22.45 3.03 -1.42
C ILE A 63 23.43 2.32 -2.39
N VAL A 64 22.91 1.47 -3.28
CA VAL A 64 23.72 0.82 -4.33
C VAL A 64 24.37 1.85 -5.24
N GLY A 65 23.63 2.88 -5.67
CA GLY A 65 24.21 3.99 -6.45
C GLY A 65 25.33 4.73 -5.72
N ALA A 66 25.20 4.96 -4.41
CA ALA A 66 26.25 5.58 -3.61
C ALA A 66 27.51 4.67 -3.47
N LEU A 67 27.32 3.36 -3.33
CA LEU A 67 28.42 2.38 -3.31
C LEU A 67 29.16 2.33 -4.65
N ASP A 68 28.43 2.36 -5.77
CA ASP A 68 29.02 2.37 -7.12
C ASP A 68 29.86 3.64 -7.34
N MET A 69 29.42 4.79 -6.83
CA MET A 69 30.21 6.04 -6.86
C MET A 69 31.48 5.94 -5.99
N LEU A 70 31.40 5.34 -4.80
CA LEU A 70 32.58 5.14 -3.95
C LEU A 70 33.60 4.21 -4.59
N GLN A 71 33.14 3.19 -5.31
CA GLN A 71 34.01 2.26 -6.02
C GLN A 71 34.62 2.90 -7.27
N GLY A 72 33.86 3.72 -8.00
CA GLY A 72 34.36 4.52 -9.13
C GLY A 72 35.38 5.58 -8.73
N VAL A 73 35.32 6.11 -7.50
CA VAL A 73 36.31 7.04 -6.93
C VAL A 73 37.63 6.34 -6.54
N GLN A 74 37.63 5.01 -6.36
CA GLN A 74 38.86 4.23 -6.19
C GLN A 74 39.59 3.96 -7.52
N GLU A 75 38.90 4.06 -8.66
CA GLU A 75 39.58 4.15 -9.94
C GLU A 75 40.18 5.57 -10.10
N PRO A 76 41.46 5.70 -10.47
CA PRO A 76 42.19 6.95 -10.32
C PRO A 76 41.87 7.94 -11.45
N GLN A 77 40.62 8.40 -11.58
CA GLN A 77 40.30 9.60 -12.35
C GLN A 77 39.18 10.44 -11.70
N ALA A 78 39.59 11.66 -11.32
CA ALA A 78 38.79 12.88 -11.19
C ALA A 78 38.00 13.14 -9.89
N SER A 79 38.62 14.01 -9.09
CA SER A 79 38.02 15.22 -8.49
C SER A 79 37.14 15.07 -7.24
N ALA A 80 37.67 15.56 -6.12
CA ALA A 80 36.95 15.87 -4.88
C ALA A 80 35.71 16.78 -5.06
N GLY A 81 35.60 17.51 -6.17
CA GLY A 81 34.38 18.24 -6.56
C GLY A 81 33.21 17.31 -6.91
N GLY A 82 33.48 16.19 -7.59
CA GLY A 82 32.46 15.20 -7.96
C GLY A 82 31.84 14.50 -6.75
N LEU A 83 32.61 14.29 -5.68
CA LEU A 83 32.10 13.70 -4.43
C LEU A 83 31.12 14.65 -3.70
N THR A 84 31.33 15.96 -3.84
CA THR A 84 30.48 16.98 -3.20
C THR A 84 29.18 17.16 -3.98
N ASP A 85 29.25 17.19 -5.32
CA ASP A 85 28.09 17.23 -6.20
C ASP A 85 27.27 15.93 -6.13
N ALA A 86 27.94 14.77 -5.99
CA ALA A 86 27.28 13.49 -5.76
C ALA A 86 26.51 13.47 -4.43
N ASN A 87 27.12 13.95 -3.34
CA ASN A 87 26.42 14.07 -2.05
C ASN A 87 25.21 14.99 -2.14
N ARG A 88 25.32 16.11 -2.86
CA ARG A 88 24.20 17.02 -3.07
C ARG A 88 23.06 16.38 -3.88
N LEU A 89 23.39 15.65 -4.94
CA LEU A 89 22.42 14.90 -5.74
C LEU A 89 21.72 13.80 -4.91
N ILE A 90 22.45 13.15 -4.01
CA ILE A 90 21.87 12.16 -3.08
C ILE A 90 20.88 12.82 -2.13
N ASP A 91 21.23 13.98 -1.56
CA ASP A 91 20.33 14.70 -0.63
C ASP A 91 19.09 15.25 -1.34
N GLU A 92 19.23 15.77 -2.56
CA GLU A 92 18.13 16.23 -3.40
C GLU A 92 17.22 15.07 -3.84
N THR A 93 17.79 13.92 -4.22
CA THR A 93 16.99 12.74 -4.58
C THR A 93 16.30 12.11 -3.37
N LEU A 94 16.94 12.16 -2.19
CA LEU A 94 16.36 11.68 -0.94
C LEU A 94 15.17 12.55 -0.53
N THR A 95 15.31 13.87 -0.54
CA THR A 95 14.21 14.79 -0.21
C THR A 95 13.05 14.67 -1.19
N LEU A 96 13.33 14.48 -2.48
CA LEU A 96 12.31 14.18 -3.49
C LEU A 96 11.61 12.85 -3.21
N ALA A 97 12.36 11.81 -2.83
CA ALA A 97 11.80 10.52 -2.46
C ALA A 97 10.91 10.63 -1.21
N GLU A 98 11.36 11.32 -0.16
CA GLU A 98 10.59 11.58 1.06
C GLU A 98 9.30 12.37 0.79
N HIS A 99 9.37 13.39 -0.07
CA HIS A 99 8.18 14.12 -0.50
C HIS A 99 7.21 13.23 -1.28
N ALA A 100 7.72 12.41 -2.21
CA ALA A 100 6.89 11.45 -2.95
C ALA A 100 6.24 10.43 -2.00
N VAL A 101 6.93 10.02 -0.93
CA VAL A 101 6.37 9.19 0.14
C VAL A 101 5.21 9.89 0.83
N GLY A 102 5.41 11.13 1.28
CA GLY A 102 4.36 11.88 1.98
C GLY A 102 3.09 12.03 1.13
N VAL A 103 3.25 12.25 -0.18
CA VAL A 103 2.13 12.28 -1.13
C VAL A 103 1.47 10.92 -1.27
N LEU A 104 2.25 9.84 -1.43
CA LEU A 104 1.72 8.48 -1.55
C LEU A 104 1.02 8.01 -0.27
N GLU A 105 1.53 8.34 0.92
CA GLU A 105 0.87 8.06 2.20
C GLU A 105 -0.46 8.82 2.31
N GLY A 106 -0.48 10.10 1.92
CA GLY A 106 -1.71 10.89 1.85
C GLY A 106 -2.74 10.28 0.90
N GLN A 107 -2.31 9.84 -0.28
CA GLN A 107 -3.17 9.15 -1.25
C GLN A 107 -3.65 7.80 -0.74
N THR A 108 -2.81 7.02 -0.06
CA THR A 108 -3.18 5.72 0.52
C THR A 108 -4.22 5.91 1.64
N GLY A 109 -4.06 6.93 2.49
CA GLY A 109 -5.07 7.30 3.49
C GLY A 109 -6.40 7.74 2.86
N MET A 110 -6.36 8.43 1.72
CA MET A 110 -7.56 8.79 0.97
C MET A 110 -8.25 7.56 0.36
N ILE A 111 -7.49 6.61 -0.17
CA ILE A 111 -8.01 5.32 -0.68
C ILE A 111 -8.65 4.52 0.45
N ALA A 112 -8.03 4.44 1.64
CA ALA A 112 -8.60 3.75 2.79
C ALA A 112 -9.96 4.36 3.21
N ARG A 113 -10.05 5.70 3.28
CA ARG A 113 -11.31 6.41 3.56
C ARG A 113 -12.37 6.17 2.48
N LEU A 114 -11.98 6.07 1.21
CA LEU A 114 -12.89 5.72 0.11
C LEU A 114 -13.37 4.27 0.25
N GLY A 115 -12.49 3.35 0.66
CA GLY A 115 -12.83 1.97 0.99
C GLY A 115 -13.88 1.86 2.11
N ASP A 116 -13.69 2.59 3.21
CA ASP A 116 -14.66 2.63 4.31
C ASP A 116 -16.03 3.17 3.88
N ARG A 117 -16.04 4.22 3.03
CA ARG A 117 -17.28 4.76 2.46
C ARG A 117 -17.97 3.78 1.51
N LEU A 118 -17.21 3.04 0.70
CA LEU A 118 -17.76 1.98 -0.14
C LEU A 118 -18.34 0.84 0.71
N GLY A 119 -17.68 0.49 1.82
CA GLY A 119 -18.20 -0.49 2.78
C GLY A 119 -19.52 -0.05 3.42
N SER A 120 -19.64 1.22 3.82
CA SER A 120 -20.88 1.75 4.40
C SER A 120 -22.03 1.83 3.37
N LEU A 121 -21.72 2.21 2.13
CA LEU A 121 -22.68 2.16 1.01
C LEU A 121 -23.14 0.72 0.74
N GLY A 122 -22.22 -0.25 0.75
CA GLY A 122 -22.54 -1.67 0.60
C GLY A 122 -23.47 -2.19 1.69
N MET A 123 -23.24 -1.82 2.96
CA MET A 123 -24.17 -2.14 4.06
C MET A 123 -25.54 -1.51 3.85
N THR A 124 -25.59 -0.23 3.43
CA THR A 124 -26.84 0.50 3.20
C THR A 124 -27.66 -0.12 2.09
N LEU A 125 -27.02 -0.51 0.99
CA LEU A 125 -27.65 -1.26 -0.11
C LEU A 125 -28.15 -2.63 0.34
N GLY A 126 -27.39 -3.33 1.19
CA GLY A 126 -27.80 -4.61 1.77
C GLY A 126 -29.06 -4.50 2.64
N ILE A 127 -29.16 -3.44 3.46
CA ILE A 127 -30.36 -3.12 4.25
C ILE A 127 -31.52 -2.80 3.31
N GLY A 128 -31.32 -1.91 2.33
CA GLY A 128 -32.34 -1.56 1.34
C GLY A 128 -32.90 -2.78 0.61
N ARG A 129 -32.04 -3.71 0.18
CA ARG A 129 -32.45 -4.97 -0.46
C ARG A 129 -33.30 -5.85 0.46
N LYS A 130 -32.93 -5.97 1.74
CA LYS A 130 -33.71 -6.74 2.73
C LYS A 130 -35.08 -6.11 2.97
N THR A 131 -35.15 -4.78 3.06
CA THR A 131 -36.40 -4.04 3.23
C THR A 131 -37.32 -4.21 2.03
N LEU A 132 -36.79 -4.06 0.80
CA LEU A 132 -37.54 -4.30 -0.44
C LEU A 132 -38.08 -5.73 -0.53
N THR A 133 -37.24 -6.72 -0.20
CA THR A 133 -37.67 -8.13 -0.20
C THR A 133 -38.80 -8.37 0.81
N SER A 134 -38.76 -7.69 1.96
CA SER A 134 -39.79 -7.80 2.99
C SER A 134 -41.09 -7.11 2.56
N LEU A 135 -41.00 -5.95 1.90
CA LEU A 135 -42.14 -5.23 1.33
C LEU A 135 -42.84 -6.05 0.25
N VAL A 136 -42.09 -6.64 -0.69
CA VAL A 136 -42.66 -7.50 -1.75
C VAL A 136 -43.38 -8.71 -1.15
N LYS A 137 -42.83 -9.33 -0.10
CA LYS A 137 -43.50 -10.43 0.61
C LYS A 137 -44.78 -9.97 1.30
N LEU A 138 -44.78 -8.78 1.91
CA LEU A 138 -45.96 -8.22 2.56
C LEU A 138 -47.07 -7.92 1.55
N GLU A 139 -46.72 -7.31 0.42
CA GLU A 139 -47.65 -7.01 -0.66
C GLU A 139 -48.26 -8.29 -1.23
N ALA A 140 -47.44 -9.32 -1.51
CA ALA A 140 -47.94 -10.61 -1.98
C ALA A 140 -48.94 -11.24 -1.00
N ASN A 141 -48.64 -11.20 0.31
CA ASN A 141 -49.54 -11.73 1.34
C ASN A 141 -50.85 -10.93 1.42
N ALA A 142 -50.81 -9.61 1.29
CA ALA A 142 -51.99 -8.75 1.29
C ALA A 142 -52.91 -9.04 0.09
N THR A 143 -52.32 -9.25 -1.09
CA THR A 143 -53.07 -9.58 -2.31
C THR A 143 -53.77 -10.94 -2.17
N VAL A 144 -53.09 -11.95 -1.61
CA VAL A 144 -53.69 -13.27 -1.35
C VAL A 144 -54.86 -13.16 -0.36
N LEU A 145 -54.69 -12.39 0.72
CA LEU A 145 -55.75 -12.14 1.71
C LEU A 145 -56.99 -11.47 1.09
N MET A 146 -56.78 -10.46 0.23
CA MET A 146 -57.88 -9.79 -0.48
C MET A 146 -58.67 -10.76 -1.37
N VAL A 147 -57.99 -11.64 -2.11
CA VAL A 147 -58.64 -12.64 -2.96
C VAL A 147 -59.47 -13.62 -2.11
N ILE A 148 -58.91 -14.11 -1.01
CA ILE A 148 -59.61 -15.02 -0.08
C ILE A 148 -60.86 -14.34 0.49
N LEU A 149 -60.74 -13.08 0.92
CA LEU A 149 -61.87 -12.31 1.46
C LEU A 149 -62.98 -12.16 0.43
N LEU A 150 -62.63 -11.86 -0.82
CA LEU A 150 -63.59 -11.66 -1.91
C LEU A 150 -64.30 -12.98 -2.25
N CYS A 151 -63.59 -14.10 -2.29
CA CYS A 151 -64.19 -15.43 -2.42
C CYS A 151 -65.16 -15.74 -1.26
N ALA A 152 -64.78 -15.44 -0.01
CA ALA A 152 -65.63 -15.66 1.15
C ALA A 152 -66.94 -14.84 1.07
N ILE A 153 -66.85 -13.56 0.67
CA ILE A 153 -68.02 -12.70 0.46
C ILE A 153 -68.95 -13.28 -0.61
N VAL A 154 -68.40 -13.74 -1.75
CA VAL A 154 -69.19 -14.35 -2.83
C VAL A 154 -69.90 -15.61 -2.34
N VAL A 155 -69.21 -16.49 -1.60
CA VAL A 155 -69.81 -17.71 -1.04
C VAL A 155 -70.96 -17.37 -0.08
N ILE A 156 -70.75 -16.41 0.83
CA ILE A 156 -71.79 -15.94 1.77
C ILE A 156 -72.99 -15.38 1.00
N PHE A 157 -72.76 -14.55 -0.01
CA PHE A 157 -73.83 -13.99 -0.84
C PHE A 157 -74.63 -15.08 -1.56
N LEU A 158 -73.96 -16.08 -2.14
CA LEU A 158 -74.63 -17.21 -2.79
C LEU A 158 -75.46 -18.03 -1.78
N PHE A 159 -75.00 -18.14 -0.53
CA PHE A 159 -75.72 -18.85 0.52
C PHE A 159 -76.95 -18.07 0.99
N LEU A 160 -76.84 -16.75 1.15
CA LEU A 160 -77.94 -15.86 1.56
C LEU A 160 -79.01 -15.69 0.47
N ARG A 161 -78.64 -15.88 -0.80
CA ARG A 161 -79.56 -15.79 -1.95
C ARG A 161 -80.34 -17.10 -2.20
N ARG A 162 -79.98 -18.19 -1.52
CA ARG A 162 -80.62 -19.50 -1.66
C ARG A 162 -81.71 -19.68 -0.63
#